data_AF-A0A7V9IYW4-F1
#
_entry.id   AF-A0A7V9IYW4-F1
#
_cell.length_a   1.000
_cell.length_b   1.000
_cell.length_c   1.000
_cell.angle_alpha   90.00
_cell.angle_beta   90.00
_cell.angle_gamma   90.00
#
_symmetry.space_group_name_H-M   'P 1'
#
loop_
_entity.id
_entity.type
_entity.pdbx_description
1 polymer ?
#
loop_
_entity_poly.entity_id
_entity_poly.type
_entity_poly.pdbx_seq_one_letter_code
_entity_poly.pdbx_strand_id
1 'polypeptide(L)' 'RDTDGFLTAERVAREHEDLLSADVLICGPPAMIDNLRSQLRALGVGDERIHAEEFGFAKLGRTSAVLVTLCHLVGSA' A
#
# COMPACT_ATOMS: atom_id res chain seq x y z
N ARG A 1 -12.97 15.47 -1.55
CA ARG A 1 -12.77 15.65 -0.09
C ARG A 1 -12.22 14.32 0.41
N ASP A 2 -11.19 14.30 1.25
CA ASP A 2 -10.70 13.07 1.88
C ASP A 2 -11.80 12.47 2.76
N THR A 3 -12.59 11.56 2.20
CA THR A 3 -13.68 10.84 2.89
C THR A 3 -13.17 9.66 3.69
N ASP A 4 -11.92 9.28 3.46
CA ASP A 4 -11.38 7.97 3.77
C ASP A 4 -10.31 7.99 4.88
N GLY A 5 -9.87 9.18 5.30
CA GLY A 5 -8.82 9.33 6.30
C GLY A 5 -7.45 8.86 5.80
N PHE A 6 -6.53 8.59 6.73
CA PHE A 6 -5.21 8.07 6.40
C PHE A 6 -5.26 6.57 6.08
N LEU A 7 -4.38 6.12 5.18
CA LEU A 7 -4.17 4.69 4.94
C LEU A 7 -3.53 4.05 6.18
N THR A 8 -4.20 3.05 6.76
CA THR A 8 -3.75 2.31 7.94
C THR A 8 -3.74 0.81 7.66
N ALA A 9 -2.88 0.06 8.36
CA ALA A 9 -2.84 -1.39 8.18
C ALA A 9 -4.14 -2.07 8.65
N GLU A 10 -4.81 -1.52 9.67
CA GLU A 10 -6.12 -2.01 10.12
C GLU A 10 -7.18 -1.89 9.02
N ARG A 11 -7.18 -0.77 8.28
CA ARG A 11 -8.08 -0.61 7.15
C ARG A 11 -7.79 -1.64 6.06
N VAL A 12 -6.51 -1.84 5.72
CA VAL A 12 -6.10 -2.85 4.74
C VAL A 12 -6.53 -4.24 5.19
N ALA A 13 -6.35 -4.60 6.47
CA ALA A 13 -6.75 -5.90 7.01
C ALA A 13 -8.27 -6.13 6.95
N ARG A 14 -9.08 -5.08 7.12
CA ARG A 14 -10.54 -5.15 6.96
C ARG A 14 -10.98 -5.39 5.52
N GLU A 15 -10.17 -4.96 4.56
CA GLU A 15 -10.46 -5.07 3.12
C GLU A 15 -9.84 -6.35 2.51
N HIS A 16 -8.89 -6.99 3.21
CA HIS A 16 -8.13 -8.16 2.76
C HIS A 16 -7.99 -9.22 3.88
N GLU A 17 -8.84 -10.25 3.84
CA GLU A 17 -8.85 -11.32 4.85
C GLU A 17 -7.55 -12.15 4.87
N ASP A 18 -6.82 -12.20 3.75
CA ASP A 18 -5.59 -12.97 3.55
C ASP A 18 -4.30 -12.14 3.70
N LEU A 19 -4.40 -10.93 4.26
CA LEU A 19 -3.30 -9.97 4.39
C LEU A 19 -2.01 -10.56 4.99
N LEU A 20 -2.13 -11.46 5.98
CA LEU A 20 -0.96 -12.04 6.66
C LEU A 20 -0.13 -12.96 5.76
N SER A 21 -0.74 -13.52 4.72
CA SER A 21 -0.08 -14.40 3.75
C SER A 21 0.27 -13.71 2.43
N ALA A 22 -0.26 -12.52 2.17
CA ALA A 22 -0.09 -11.79 0.93
C ALA A 22 1.24 -11.02 0.86
N ASP A 23 1.74 -10.82 -0.36
CA ASP A 23 2.80 -9.85 -0.63
C ASP A 23 2.17 -8.44 -0.72
N VAL A 24 2.71 -7.52 0.08
CA VAL A 24 2.23 -6.15 0.20
C VAL A 24 3.17 -5.22 -0.55
N LEU A 25 2.67 -4.60 -1.62
CA LEU A 25 3.40 -3.64 -2.44
C LEU A 25 2.98 -2.21 -2.06
N ILE A 26 3.93 -1.41 -1.57
CA ILE A 26 3.69 -0.04 -1.11
C ILE A 26 4.44 0.95 -1.99
N CYS A 27 3.74 1.97 -2.47
CA CYS A 27 4.36 3.06 -3.22
C CYS A 27 3.76 4.40 -2.77
N GLY A 28 4.61 5.39 -2.48
CA GLY A 28 4.15 6.72 -2.07
C GLY A 28 5.20 7.56 -1.36
N PRO A 29 4.78 8.60 -0.61
CA PRO A 29 5.68 9.45 0.15
C PRO A 29 6.44 8.65 1.22
N PRO A 30 7.72 8.94 1.50
CA PRO A 30 8.53 8.17 2.46
C PRO A 30 7.86 8.02 3.83
N ALA A 31 7.31 9.12 4.37
CA ALA A 31 6.62 9.08 5.67
C ALA A 31 5.37 8.16 5.68
N MET A 32 4.68 8.03 4.55
CA MET A 32 3.54 7.11 4.43
C MET A 32 4.04 5.66 4.39
N ILE A 33 5.09 5.39 3.60
CA ILE A 33 5.69 4.06 3.48
C ILE A 33 6.17 3.58 4.85
N ASP A 34 6.94 4.40 5.56
CA ASP A 34 7.50 4.05 6.87
C ASP A 34 6.38 3.76 7.89
N ASN A 35 5.37 4.63 7.89
CA ASN A 35 4.23 4.50 8.79
C ASN A 35 3.43 3.21 8.52
N LEU A 36 3.14 2.91 7.25
CA LEU A 36 2.37 1.73 6.87
C LEU A 36 3.15 0.43 7.10
N ARG A 37 4.46 0.41 6.79
CA ARG A 37 5.33 -0.75 7.05
C ARG A 37 5.39 -1.08 8.55
N SER A 38 5.50 -0.07 9.41
CA SER A 38 5.49 -0.28 10.87
C SER A 38 4.17 -0.89 11.34
N GLN A 39 3.04 -0.42 10.81
CA GLN A 39 1.73 -0.95 11.20
C GLN A 39 1.50 -2.38 10.68
N LEU A 40 1.88 -2.69 9.45
CA LEU A 40 1.74 -4.04 8.88
C LEU A 40 2.58 -5.07 9.65
N ARG A 41 3.80 -4.71 10.04
CA ARG A 41 4.63 -5.55 10.92
C ARG A 41 3.98 -5.76 12.29
N ALA A 42 3.35 -4.73 12.86
CA ALA A 42 2.63 -4.84 14.13
C ALA A 42 1.39 -5.74 14.04
N LEU A 43 0.79 -5.87 12.84
CA LEU A 43 -0.29 -6.83 12.58
C LEU A 43 0.22 -8.26 12.30
N GLY A 44 1.52 -8.47 12.18
CA GLY A 44 2.12 -9.79 11.97
C GLY A 44 2.42 -10.13 10.51
N VAL A 45 2.35 -9.16 9.58
CA VAL A 45 2.85 -9.36 8.22
C VAL A 45 4.37 -9.53 8.27
N GLY A 46 4.89 -10.61 7.68
CA GLY A 46 6.32 -10.88 7.59
C GLY A 46 7.06 -9.80 6.81
N ASP A 47 8.24 -9.39 7.26
CA ASP A 47 8.99 -8.30 6.63
C ASP A 47 9.41 -8.63 5.20
N GLU A 48 9.64 -9.91 4.92
CA GLU A 48 9.98 -10.42 3.60
C GLU A 48 8.85 -10.26 2.56
N ARG A 49 7.61 -10.05 3.03
CA ARG A 49 6.41 -9.84 2.20
C ARG A 49 6.09 -8.37 1.98
N ILE A 50 6.81 -7.44 2.62
CA ILE A 50 6.54 -6.01 2.50
C ILE A 50 7.57 -5.39 1.56
N HIS A 51 7.13 -5.02 0.37
CA HIS A 51 7.96 -4.39 -0.65
C HIS A 51 7.54 -2.94 -0.81
N ALA A 52 8.52 -2.03 -0.78
CA ALA A 52 8.24 -0.62 -0.89
C ALA A 52 9.17 0.10 -1.86
N GLU A 53 8.61 1.01 -2.63
CA GLU A 53 9.33 1.92 -3.51
C GLU A 53 8.88 3.36 -3.26
N GLU A 54 9.84 4.28 -3.17
CA GLU A 54 9.53 5.71 -3.07
C GLU A 54 9.08 6.23 -4.44
N PHE A 55 7.91 6.87 -4.50
CA PHE A 55 7.52 7.62 -5.68
C PHE A 55 8.11 9.03 -5.61
N GLY A 56 9.25 9.24 -6.27
CA GLY A 56 9.78 10.58 -6.51
C GLY A 56 8.98 11.30 -7.59
N PHE A 57 8.47 12.50 -7.31
CA PHE A 57 7.86 13.36 -8.32
C PHE A 57 8.89 13.86 -9.35
N ALA A 58 9.33 13.00 -10.26
CA ALA A 58 9.89 13.46 -11.51
C ALA A 58 8.73 14.08 -12.34
N LYS A 59 8.48 15.39 -12.12
CA LYS A 59 7.55 16.29 -12.85
C LYS A 59 6.63 15.58 -13.88
N LEU A 60 5.50 15.05 -13.44
CA LEU A 60 4.40 14.77 -14.34
C LEU A 60 3.39 15.91 -14.22
N GLY A 61 3.40 16.78 -15.23
CA GLY A 61 2.35 17.78 -15.42
C GLY A 61 0.97 17.12 -15.44
N ARG A 62 -0.03 17.87 -15.00
CA ARG A 62 -1.43 17.42 -14.90
C ARG A 62 -1.90 16.75 -16.20
N THR A 63 -2.00 15.42 -16.16
CA THR A 63 -2.85 14.66 -17.07
C THR A 63 -3.65 13.68 -16.24
N SER A 64 -4.97 13.72 -16.42
CA SER A 64 -5.95 12.90 -15.71
C SER A 64 -5.58 11.42 -15.80
N ALA A 65 -5.07 10.86 -14.71
CA ALA A 65 -4.89 9.43 -14.55
C ALA A 65 -5.65 9.01 -13.29
N VAL A 66 -6.56 8.06 -13.46
CA VAL A 66 -7.24 7.39 -12.37
C VAL A 66 -6.20 6.45 -11.74
N LEU A 67 -5.60 6.87 -10.63
CA LEU A 67 -4.68 6.05 -9.83
C LEU A 67 -5.53 5.18 -8.89
N VAL A 68 -5.74 3.91 -9.24
CA VAL A 68 -6.27 2.91 -8.32
C VAL A 68 -5.06 2.16 -7.75
N THR A 69 -4.66 2.52 -6.53
CA THR A 69 -3.81 1.66 -5.70
C THR A 69 -4.69 0.50 -5.22
N LEU A 70 -4.77 -0.54 -6.03
CA LEU A 70 -5.13 -1.90 -5.62
C LEU A 70 -4.84 -2.83 -6.82
N CYS A 71 -3.66 -3.45 -6.87
CA CYS A 71 -3.43 -4.53 -7.81
C CYS A 71 -4.07 -5.81 -7.24
N HIS A 72 -5.40 -5.87 -7.30
CA HIS A 72 -6.19 -7.09 -7.17
C HIS A 72 -6.05 -7.91 -8.48
N LEU A 73 -4.81 -8.33 -8.78
CA LEU A 73 -4.47 -9.16 -9.94
C LEU A 73 -3.55 -10.27 -9.42
N VAL A 74 -4.13 -11.23 -8.71
CA VAL A 74 -4.33 -12.58 -9.26
C VAL A 74 -3.01 -13.18 -9.73
N GLY A 75 -2.41 -13.98 -8.85
CA GLY A 75 -1.71 -15.17 -9.32
C GLY A 75 -2.70 -16.07 -10.06
N SER A 76 -2.35 -16.46 -11.29
CA SER A 76 -2.84 -17.65 -11.98
C SER A 76 -1.94 -17.95 -13.18
N ALA A 77 -0.76 -18.51 -12.88
CA ALA A 77 -0.07 -19.55 -13.63
C ALA A 77 1.05 -20.13 -12.75
#